data_AF-O31141-F1
#
_entry.id   AF-O31141-F1
#
_cell.length_a   1.000
_cell.length_b   1.000
_cell.length_c   1.000
_cell.angle_alpha   90.00
_cell.angle_beta   90.00
_cell.angle_gamma   90.00
#
_symmetry.space_group_name_H-M   'P 1'
#
loop_
_entity.id
_entity.type
_entity.pdbx_description
1 polymer ?
#
loop_
_entity_poly.entity_id
_entity_poly.type
_entity_poly.pdbx_seq_one_letter_code
_entity_poly.pdbx_strand_id
1 'polypeptide(L)'
;MRRMRFSPRSSFARTLLLIVTLLFVSLVTTYLVVLNFAILPSLQQFNKVLAYEVRMLMTDKLQLEDGTQLVVPPAFRREIYRELGISLYSNEAAEDAGLRWAQHYEFLSQQMAQQLGGPTEVRVEVNKSSPVVWLKTWLSPNIWVRVPLTEIHQGRFSPLFRYTLAIMLLAIGGAWLFIRIQNRPLVDLEHAALQVGKGIIPPPLREYGASEVRSVTRAFNHMAAGVKQLADDRTLLMAGVSHDLRTPLTRI
;
A
#
# COMPACT_ATOMS: atom_id res chain seq x y z
N MET A 1 23.19 11.99 24.59
CA MET A 1 22.51 11.24 23.50
C MET A 1 22.08 12.20 22.40
N ARG A 2 22.76 12.16 21.25
CA ARG A 2 22.57 13.09 20.12
C ARG A 2 21.40 12.56 19.26
N ARG A 3 20.22 13.17 19.37
CA ARG A 3 19.05 12.79 18.55
C ARG A 3 19.36 13.02 17.07
N MET A 4 19.50 11.95 16.30
CA MET A 4 19.63 12.00 14.84
C MET A 4 18.32 12.58 14.26
N ARG A 5 18.30 13.88 13.95
CA ARG A 5 17.21 14.51 13.19
C ARG A 5 17.46 14.24 11.70
N PHE A 6 16.97 13.09 11.21
CA PHE A 6 16.79 12.82 9.77
C PHE A 6 15.64 13.66 9.19
N SER A 7 15.76 14.99 9.27
CA SER A 7 14.90 15.88 8.49
C SER A 7 15.64 16.19 7.19
N PRO A 8 15.21 15.69 6.03
CA PRO A 8 15.80 16.10 4.76
C PRO A 8 15.64 17.61 4.62
N ARG A 9 16.78 18.31 4.62
CA ARG A 9 16.82 19.77 4.48
C ARG A 9 16.41 20.19 3.07
N SER A 10 16.77 19.36 2.09
CA SER A 10 16.49 19.57 0.67
C SER A 10 15.07 19.22 0.25
N SER A 11 14.48 20.06 -0.61
CA SER A 11 13.21 19.82 -1.30
C SER A 11 13.19 18.50 -2.06
N PHE A 12 14.28 18.17 -2.77
CA PHE A 12 14.44 16.91 -3.50
C PHE A 12 14.39 15.70 -2.55
N ALA A 13 15.10 15.78 -1.43
CA ALA A 13 15.09 14.69 -0.45
C ALA A 13 13.73 14.53 0.24
N ARG A 14 12.94 15.60 0.38
CA ARG A 14 11.57 15.55 0.90
C ARG A 14 10.59 14.90 -0.08
N THR A 15 10.65 15.27 -1.36
CA THR A 15 9.79 14.67 -2.40
C THR A 15 10.15 13.21 -2.64
N LEU A 16 11.44 12.87 -2.67
CA LEU A 16 11.90 11.49 -2.78
C LEU A 16 11.41 10.64 -1.59
N LEU A 17 11.57 11.14 -0.36
CA LEU A 17 11.12 10.42 0.83
C LEU A 17 9.61 10.21 0.80
N LEU A 18 8.82 11.19 0.35
CA LEU A 18 7.37 11.03 0.18
C LEU A 18 7.05 9.94 -0.84
N ILE A 19 7.66 9.96 -2.02
CA ILE A 19 7.40 8.97 -3.07
C ILE A 19 7.75 7.56 -2.55
N VAL A 20 8.91 7.42 -1.90
CA VAL A 20 9.35 6.14 -1.34
C VAL A 20 8.41 5.67 -0.23
N THR A 21 7.98 6.55 0.68
CA THR A 21 7.03 6.17 1.73
C THR A 21 5.66 5.82 1.16
N LEU A 22 5.19 6.55 0.16
CA LEU A 22 3.90 6.29 -0.48
C LEU A 22 3.92 4.97 -1.25
N LEU A 23 5.00 4.69 -1.99
CA LEU A 23 5.21 3.40 -2.64
C LEU A 23 5.30 2.26 -1.62
N PHE A 24 6.06 2.45 -0.54
CA PHE A 24 6.20 1.45 0.50
C PHE A 24 4.86 1.15 1.18
N VAL A 25 4.11 2.18 1.58
CA VAL A 25 2.77 2.03 2.16
C VAL A 25 1.82 1.34 1.18
N SER A 26 1.87 1.69 -0.11
CA SER A 26 1.06 1.04 -1.15
C SER A 26 1.40 -0.45 -1.27
N LEU A 27 2.69 -0.80 -1.30
CA LEU A 27 3.16 -2.18 -1.44
C LEU A 27 2.77 -3.03 -0.22
N VAL A 28 3.02 -2.51 0.98
CA VAL A 28 2.67 -3.16 2.26
C VAL A 28 1.16 -3.32 2.39
N THR A 29 0.39 -2.28 2.05
CA THR A 29 -1.07 -2.34 2.05
C THR A 29 -1.55 -3.43 1.09
N THR A 30 -1.07 -3.41 -0.16
CA THR A 30 -1.45 -4.40 -1.17
C THR A 30 -1.15 -5.81 -0.67
N TYR A 31 0.04 -6.03 -0.12
CA TYR A 31 0.44 -7.31 0.45
C TYR A 31 -0.50 -7.76 1.59
N LEU A 32 -0.75 -6.89 2.57
CA LEU A 32 -1.64 -7.19 3.71
C LEU A 32 -3.08 -7.45 3.27
N VAL A 33 -3.58 -6.68 2.30
CA VAL A 33 -4.93 -6.82 1.76
C VAL A 33 -5.06 -8.16 1.04
N VAL A 34 -4.14 -8.49 0.13
CA VAL A 34 -4.15 -9.76 -0.60
C VAL A 34 -4.08 -10.95 0.37
N LEU A 35 -3.17 -10.90 1.35
CA LEU A 35 -2.96 -12.00 2.29
C LEU A 35 -4.19 -12.22 3.19
N ASN A 36 -4.76 -11.16 3.76
CA ASN A 36 -5.88 -11.27 4.70
C ASN A 36 -7.24 -11.48 4.04
N PHE A 37 -7.45 -10.99 2.82
CA PHE A 37 -8.79 -10.95 2.22
C PHE A 37 -8.92 -11.75 0.93
N ALA A 38 -7.83 -12.10 0.25
CA ALA A 38 -7.87 -13.00 -0.90
C ALA A 38 -7.43 -14.41 -0.50
N ILE A 39 -6.22 -14.56 0.06
CA ILE A 39 -5.60 -15.89 0.26
C ILE A 39 -6.18 -16.61 1.48
N LEU A 40 -6.09 -16.04 2.69
CA LEU A 40 -6.58 -16.70 3.91
C LEU A 40 -8.07 -17.10 3.87
N PRO A 41 -9.02 -16.21 3.51
CA PRO A 41 -10.44 -16.57 3.53
C PRO A 41 -10.83 -17.54 2.42
N SER A 42 -10.19 -17.47 1.24
CA SER A 42 -10.43 -18.47 0.18
C SER A 42 -9.96 -19.86 0.62
N LEU A 43 -8.81 -19.95 1.29
CA LEU A 43 -8.34 -21.21 1.88
C LEU A 43 -9.31 -21.76 2.92
N GLN A 44 -9.90 -20.92 3.77
CA GLN A 44 -10.87 -21.36 4.78
C GLN A 44 -12.18 -21.86 4.17
N GLN A 45 -12.72 -21.13 3.19
CA GLN A 45 -13.93 -21.52 2.46
C GLN A 45 -13.71 -22.84 1.71
N PHE A 46 -12.58 -22.95 1.01
CA PHE A 46 -12.20 -24.17 0.36
C PHE A 46 -12.02 -25.31 1.36
N ASN A 47 -11.31 -25.10 2.48
CA ASN A 47 -11.11 -26.13 3.48
C ASN A 47 -12.45 -26.66 4.03
N LYS A 48 -13.47 -25.80 4.14
CA LYS A 48 -14.83 -26.21 4.52
C LYS A 48 -15.54 -27.05 3.45
N VAL A 49 -15.44 -26.66 2.17
CA VAL A 49 -16.01 -27.41 1.04
C VAL A 49 -15.28 -28.75 0.89
N LEU A 50 -13.95 -28.72 0.88
CA LEU A 50 -13.11 -29.89 0.78
C LEU A 50 -13.34 -30.85 1.94
N ALA A 51 -13.48 -30.35 3.19
CA ALA A 51 -13.81 -31.21 4.32
C ALA A 51 -15.14 -31.97 4.09
N TYR A 52 -16.15 -31.29 3.54
CA TYR A 52 -17.45 -31.88 3.25
C TYR A 52 -17.36 -32.92 2.13
N GLU A 53 -16.66 -32.61 1.04
CA GLU A 53 -16.44 -33.54 -0.07
C GLU A 53 -15.61 -34.74 0.34
N VAL A 54 -14.52 -34.54 1.09
CA VAL A 54 -13.68 -35.61 1.62
C VAL A 54 -14.47 -36.48 2.61
N ARG A 55 -15.27 -35.90 3.50
CA ARG A 55 -16.17 -36.66 4.38
C ARG A 55 -17.15 -37.51 3.58
N MET A 56 -17.69 -36.97 2.48
CA MET A 56 -18.59 -37.68 1.57
C MET A 56 -17.89 -38.82 0.81
N LEU A 57 -16.59 -38.70 0.53
CA LEU A 57 -15.78 -39.79 -0.03
C LEU A 57 -15.47 -40.88 1.00
N MET A 58 -15.33 -40.49 2.27
CA MET A 58 -14.96 -41.38 3.38
C MET A 58 -16.11 -42.21 3.94
N THR A 59 -17.36 -41.76 3.78
CA THR A 59 -18.54 -42.51 4.24
C THR A 59 -19.38 -43.00 3.08
N ASP A 60 -19.82 -44.26 3.15
CA ASP A 60 -20.83 -44.81 2.27
C ASP A 60 -22.23 -44.29 2.62
N LYS A 61 -22.42 -43.74 3.83
CA LYS A 61 -23.70 -43.29 4.38
C LYS A 61 -23.58 -41.92 5.04
N LEU A 62 -24.15 -40.90 4.41
CA LEU A 62 -24.29 -39.58 5.03
C LEU A 62 -25.44 -39.63 6.05
N GLN A 63 -25.16 -39.39 7.32
CA GLN A 63 -26.20 -39.08 8.30
C GLN A 63 -26.60 -37.62 8.15
N LEU A 64 -27.84 -37.38 7.72
CA LEU A 64 -28.46 -36.05 7.75
C LEU A 64 -28.82 -35.67 9.19
N GLU A 65 -29.03 -34.36 9.43
CA GLU A 65 -29.45 -33.85 10.74
C GLU A 65 -30.75 -34.51 11.25
N ASP A 66 -31.60 -34.99 10.34
CA ASP A 66 -32.84 -35.71 10.64
C ASP A 66 -32.62 -37.21 10.97
N GLY A 67 -31.37 -37.66 11.12
CA GLY A 67 -31.00 -39.04 11.44
C GLY A 67 -31.10 -40.04 10.28
N THR A 68 -31.53 -39.59 9.09
CA THR A 68 -31.64 -40.42 7.89
C THR A 68 -30.26 -40.71 7.30
N GLN A 69 -30.01 -41.96 6.91
CA GLN A 69 -28.77 -42.38 6.27
C GLN A 69 -28.93 -42.39 4.74
N LEU A 70 -28.20 -41.51 4.05
CA LEU A 70 -28.22 -41.38 2.60
C LEU A 70 -27.00 -42.12 2.02
N VAL A 71 -27.27 -43.18 1.25
CA VAL A 71 -26.20 -43.99 0.64
C VAL A 71 -25.65 -43.27 -0.58
N VAL A 72 -24.35 -42.99 -0.59
CA VAL A 72 -23.70 -42.26 -1.70
C VAL A 72 -23.35 -43.25 -2.83
N PRO A 73 -23.88 -43.07 -4.06
CA PRO A 73 -23.59 -43.98 -5.17
C PRO A 73 -22.09 -44.06 -5.51
N PRO A 74 -21.52 -45.25 -5.80
CA PRO A 74 -20.10 -45.40 -6.14
C PRO A 74 -19.66 -44.60 -7.39
N ALA A 75 -20.57 -44.37 -8.33
CA ALA A 75 -20.30 -43.56 -9.51
C ALA A 75 -20.08 -42.08 -9.17
N PHE A 76 -20.84 -41.56 -8.20
CA PHE A 76 -20.73 -40.17 -7.74
C PHE A 76 -19.36 -39.90 -7.09
N ARG A 77 -18.83 -40.85 -6.31
CA ARG A 77 -17.49 -40.75 -5.71
C ARG A 77 -16.39 -40.65 -6.76
N ARG A 78 -16.46 -41.43 -7.84
CA ARG A 78 -15.47 -41.39 -8.93
C ARG A 78 -15.49 -40.06 -9.68
N GLU A 79 -16.66 -39.48 -9.87
CA GLU A 79 -16.80 -38.17 -10.52
C GLU A 79 -16.17 -37.08 -9.65
N ILE A 80 -16.42 -37.09 -8.34
CA ILE A 80 -15.79 -36.17 -7.38
C ILE A 80 -14.26 -36.30 -7.40
N TYR A 81 -13.70 -37.51 -7.43
CA TYR A 81 -12.24 -37.70 -7.54
C TYR A 81 -11.66 -37.08 -8.81
N ARG A 82 -12.39 -37.14 -9.92
CA ARG A 82 -11.96 -36.62 -11.22
C ARG A 82 -12.09 -35.10 -11.29
N GLU A 83 -13.19 -34.56 -10.77
CA GLU A 83 -13.50 -33.13 -10.80
C GLU A 83 -12.63 -32.32 -9.83
N LEU A 84 -12.34 -32.87 -8.65
CA LEU A 84 -11.44 -32.25 -7.66
C LEU A 84 -9.94 -32.42 -7.98
N GLY A 85 -9.60 -33.23 -8.99
CA GLY A 85 -8.20 -33.50 -9.35
C GLY A 85 -7.37 -34.09 -8.21
N ILE A 86 -8.01 -34.85 -7.31
CA ILE A 86 -7.36 -35.42 -6.12
C ILE A 86 -6.30 -36.42 -6.57
N SER A 87 -5.07 -36.21 -6.09
CA SER A 87 -3.94 -37.11 -6.33
C SER A 87 -3.42 -37.66 -5.01
N LEU A 88 -3.11 -38.96 -4.97
CA LEU A 88 -2.60 -39.64 -3.77
C LEU A 88 -1.10 -39.86 -3.91
N TYR A 89 -0.35 -39.50 -2.87
CA TYR A 89 1.10 -39.64 -2.83
C TYR A 89 1.53 -40.42 -1.58
N SER A 90 2.59 -41.22 -1.71
CA SER A 90 3.33 -41.72 -0.55
C SER A 90 4.10 -40.58 0.12
N ASN A 91 4.60 -40.78 1.35
CA ASN A 91 5.40 -39.77 2.04
C ASN A 91 6.60 -39.27 1.21
N GLU A 92 7.34 -40.19 0.60
CA GLU A 92 8.53 -39.87 -0.21
C GLU A 92 8.14 -39.13 -1.50
N ALA A 93 7.15 -39.65 -2.24
CA ALA A 93 6.71 -39.04 -3.49
C ALA A 93 6.06 -37.65 -3.27
N ALA A 94 5.43 -37.43 -2.11
CA ALA A 94 4.82 -36.14 -1.77
C ALA A 94 5.87 -35.05 -1.59
N GLU A 95 6.99 -35.36 -0.93
CA GLU A 95 8.10 -34.42 -0.74
C GLU A 95 8.65 -33.91 -2.06
N ASP A 96 8.86 -34.80 -3.03
CA ASP A 96 9.38 -34.44 -4.35
C ASP A 96 8.34 -33.73 -5.22
N ALA A 97 7.04 -34.00 -5.01
CA ALA A 97 5.94 -33.41 -5.75
C ALA A 97 5.55 -31.98 -5.30
N GLY A 98 6.05 -31.52 -4.14
CA GLY A 98 5.85 -30.15 -3.66
C GLY A 98 5.61 -29.99 -2.15
N LEU A 99 5.40 -31.09 -1.40
CA LEU A 99 5.11 -31.03 0.04
C LEU A 99 6.22 -30.32 0.84
N ARG A 100 7.49 -30.38 0.40
CA ARG A 100 8.61 -29.65 1.04
C ARG A 100 8.40 -28.14 1.08
N TRP A 101 7.66 -27.60 0.12
CA TRP A 101 7.33 -26.18 0.02
C TRP A 101 5.98 -25.83 0.65
N ALA A 102 5.23 -26.84 1.11
CA ALA A 102 3.96 -26.65 1.75
C ALA A 102 4.15 -26.27 3.23
N GLN A 103 3.55 -25.15 3.62
CA GLN A 103 3.59 -24.67 5.00
C GLN A 103 2.48 -25.33 5.80
N HIS A 104 2.76 -25.72 7.05
CA HIS A 104 1.74 -26.24 7.95
C HIS A 104 0.83 -25.11 8.45
N TYR A 105 -0.48 -25.31 8.35
CA TYR A 105 -1.48 -24.36 8.84
C TYR A 105 -2.27 -25.00 9.98
N GLU A 106 -1.94 -24.62 11.21
CA GLU A 106 -2.56 -25.18 12.41
C GLU A 106 -4.07 -24.94 12.44
N PHE A 107 -4.51 -23.72 12.11
CA PHE A 107 -5.93 -23.37 12.05
C PHE A 107 -6.71 -24.28 11.06
N LEU A 108 -6.16 -24.50 9.86
CA LEU A 108 -6.82 -25.34 8.85
C LEU A 108 -6.81 -26.81 9.26
N SER A 109 -5.73 -27.26 9.90
CA SER A 109 -5.60 -28.62 10.45
C SER A 109 -6.66 -28.88 11.53
N GLN A 110 -6.82 -27.97 12.48
CA GLN A 110 -7.83 -28.06 13.55
C GLN A 110 -9.25 -28.04 12.98
N GLN A 111 -9.54 -27.13 12.04
CA GLN A 111 -10.86 -27.05 11.42
C GLN A 111 -11.19 -28.33 10.65
N MET A 112 -10.24 -28.86 9.88
CA MET A 112 -10.42 -30.12 9.15
C MET A 112 -10.58 -31.31 10.10
N ALA A 113 -9.80 -31.34 11.18
CA ALA A 113 -9.89 -32.39 12.19
C ALA A 113 -11.27 -32.43 12.85
N GLN A 114 -11.85 -31.27 13.17
CA GLN A 114 -13.18 -31.17 13.74
C GLN A 114 -14.28 -31.60 12.75
N GLN A 115 -14.12 -31.27 11.46
CA GLN A 115 -15.10 -31.62 10.42
C GLN A 115 -15.08 -33.10 10.05
N LEU A 116 -13.89 -33.70 9.99
CA LEU A 116 -13.74 -35.12 9.66
C LEU A 116 -13.98 -36.00 10.90
N GLY A 117 -13.80 -35.49 12.11
CA GLY A 117 -13.97 -36.24 13.36
C GLY A 117 -12.70 -36.94 13.88
N GLY A 118 -11.51 -36.41 13.58
CA GLY A 118 -10.25 -37.00 14.02
C GLY A 118 -8.99 -36.23 13.59
N PRO A 119 -7.79 -36.62 14.08
CA PRO A 119 -6.55 -35.86 13.88
C PRO A 119 -6.15 -35.72 12.41
N THR A 120 -6.08 -34.49 11.93
CA THR A 120 -5.82 -34.19 10.52
C THR A 120 -4.76 -33.11 10.38
N GLU A 121 -3.79 -33.35 9.50
CA GLU A 121 -2.74 -32.40 9.17
C GLU A 121 -3.01 -31.79 7.80
N VAL A 122 -3.03 -30.46 7.75
CA VAL A 122 -3.21 -29.68 6.54
C VAL A 122 -1.98 -28.81 6.30
N ARG A 123 -1.38 -28.95 5.12
CA ARG A 123 -0.32 -28.07 4.63
C ARG A 123 -0.76 -27.41 3.33
N VAL A 124 -0.30 -26.19 3.08
CA VAL A 124 -0.65 -25.43 1.87
C VAL A 124 0.62 -24.97 1.17
N GLU A 125 0.73 -25.32 -0.10
CA GLU A 125 1.78 -24.88 -1.02
C GLU A 125 1.27 -23.67 -1.82
N VAL A 126 1.85 -22.49 -1.61
CA VAL A 126 1.44 -21.22 -2.28
C VAL A 126 2.43 -20.82 -3.39
N ASN A 127 3.43 -21.64 -3.66
CA ASN A 127 4.54 -21.30 -4.58
C ASN A 127 4.22 -21.57 -6.07
N LYS A 128 3.08 -22.20 -6.38
CA LYS A 128 2.62 -22.47 -7.75
C LYS A 128 1.56 -21.47 -8.20
N SER A 129 1.26 -21.45 -9.49
CA SER A 129 0.23 -20.58 -10.11
C SER A 129 -1.16 -20.72 -9.48
N SER A 130 -1.43 -21.84 -8.80
CA SER A 130 -2.62 -22.04 -7.97
C SER A 130 -2.18 -22.71 -6.67
N PRO A 131 -2.65 -22.27 -5.49
CA PRO A 131 -2.23 -22.91 -4.26
C PRO A 131 -2.74 -24.35 -4.19
N VAL A 132 -1.99 -25.23 -3.53
CA VAL A 132 -2.30 -26.66 -3.44
C VAL A 132 -2.41 -27.03 -1.98
N VAL A 133 -3.49 -27.73 -1.62
CA VAL A 133 -3.71 -28.25 -0.28
C VAL A 133 -3.20 -29.69 -0.22
N TRP A 134 -2.36 -29.94 0.77
CA TRP A 134 -1.85 -31.25 1.13
C TRP A 134 -2.50 -31.67 2.44
N LEU A 135 -3.16 -32.82 2.41
CA LEU A 135 -3.96 -33.33 3.51
C LEU A 135 -3.46 -34.70 3.92
N LYS A 136 -3.23 -34.91 5.22
CA LYS A 136 -2.96 -36.22 5.81
C LYS A 136 -3.94 -36.45 6.96
N THR A 137 -4.56 -37.62 6.97
CA THR A 137 -5.61 -37.97 7.95
C THR A 137 -5.24 -39.22 8.74
N TRP A 138 -5.85 -39.40 9.91
CA TRP A 138 -5.68 -40.60 10.74
C TRP A 138 -6.14 -41.90 10.05
N LEU A 139 -7.02 -41.80 9.05
CA LEU A 139 -7.50 -42.94 8.27
C LEU A 139 -6.44 -43.52 7.34
N SER A 140 -5.45 -42.71 6.95
CA SER A 140 -4.39 -43.12 6.02
C SER A 140 -3.08 -42.40 6.38
N PRO A 141 -2.41 -42.81 7.47
CA PRO A 141 -1.26 -42.08 8.02
C PRO A 141 -0.05 -42.02 7.07
N ASN A 142 0.01 -42.93 6.09
CA ASN A 142 1.11 -43.07 5.15
C ASN A 142 0.85 -42.42 3.78
N ILE A 143 -0.32 -41.82 3.58
CA ILE A 143 -0.72 -41.23 2.30
C ILE A 143 -1.01 -39.75 2.47
N TRP A 144 -0.50 -38.96 1.54
CA TRP A 144 -0.83 -37.55 1.36
C TRP A 144 -1.83 -37.40 0.24
N VAL A 145 -2.92 -36.68 0.53
CA VAL A 145 -3.95 -36.31 -0.43
C VAL A 145 -3.62 -34.90 -0.92
N ARG A 146 -3.33 -34.78 -2.22
CA ARG A 146 -3.04 -33.52 -2.90
C ARG A 146 -4.29 -33.03 -3.60
N VAL A 147 -4.72 -31.82 -3.27
CA VAL A 147 -5.91 -31.18 -3.85
C VAL A 147 -5.54 -29.80 -4.38
N PRO A 148 -5.49 -29.60 -5.71
CA PRO A 148 -5.24 -28.28 -6.28
C PRO A 148 -6.44 -27.36 -6.03
N LEU A 149 -6.17 -26.11 -5.62
CA LEU A 149 -7.21 -25.08 -5.57
C LEU A 149 -7.45 -24.58 -6.98
N THR A 150 -8.39 -25.19 -7.70
CA THR A 150 -8.97 -24.58 -8.89
C THR A 150 -9.86 -23.42 -8.44
N GLU A 151 -9.84 -22.30 -9.18
CA GLU A 151 -10.60 -21.10 -8.82
C GLU A 151 -12.11 -21.41 -8.74
N ILE A 152 -12.62 -21.60 -7.53
CA ILE A 152 -14.07 -21.69 -7.28
C ILE A 152 -14.66 -20.31 -7.60
N HIS A 153 -15.63 -20.30 -8.50
CA HIS A 153 -16.20 -19.09 -9.09
C HIS A 153 -16.72 -18.08 -8.05
N GLN A 154 -16.18 -16.88 -8.19
CA GLN A 154 -16.57 -15.52 -7.76
C GLN A 154 -17.79 -15.30 -6.85
N GLY A 155 -17.63 -14.38 -5.87
CA GLY A 155 -18.80 -13.71 -5.28
C GLY A 155 -18.61 -12.72 -4.15
N ARG A 156 -17.41 -12.50 -3.57
CA ARG A 156 -17.25 -11.58 -2.41
C ARG A 156 -16.00 -10.70 -2.41
N PHE A 157 -15.52 -10.28 -3.58
CA PHE A 157 -14.46 -9.26 -3.69
C PHE A 157 -14.94 -7.81 -3.36
N SER A 158 -16.21 -7.62 -2.99
CA SER A 158 -16.78 -6.28 -2.71
C SER A 158 -16.09 -5.51 -1.58
N PRO A 159 -15.72 -6.12 -0.42
CA PRO A 159 -15.03 -5.40 0.64
C PRO A 159 -13.59 -5.01 0.24
N LEU A 160 -12.93 -5.90 -0.51
CA LEU A 160 -11.56 -5.71 -1.02
C LEU A 160 -11.45 -4.44 -1.86
N PHE A 161 -12.37 -4.28 -2.81
CA PHE A 161 -12.41 -3.12 -3.69
C PHE A 161 -12.65 -1.81 -2.91
N ARG A 162 -13.48 -1.84 -1.86
CA ARG A 162 -13.75 -0.65 -1.04
C ARG A 162 -12.54 -0.20 -0.23
N TYR A 163 -11.80 -1.15 0.38
CA TYR A 163 -10.61 -0.81 1.15
C TYR A 163 -9.44 -0.35 0.28
N THR A 164 -9.19 -1.00 -0.87
CA THR A 164 -8.16 -0.54 -1.81
C THR A 164 -8.50 0.83 -2.39
N LEU A 165 -9.76 1.08 -2.74
CA LEU A 165 -10.21 2.39 -3.21
C LEU A 165 -10.02 3.47 -2.13
N ALA A 166 -10.39 3.20 -0.88
CA ALA A 166 -10.22 4.15 0.22
C ALA A 166 -8.75 4.52 0.46
N ILE A 167 -7.85 3.53 0.46
CA ILE A 167 -6.42 3.77 0.69
C ILE A 167 -5.79 4.53 -0.50
N MET A 168 -6.21 4.21 -1.72
CA MET A 168 -5.78 4.94 -2.92
C MET A 168 -6.19 6.41 -2.87
N LEU A 169 -7.45 6.70 -2.49
CA LEU A 169 -7.93 8.08 -2.35
C LEU A 169 -7.18 8.84 -1.26
N LEU A 170 -6.89 8.20 -0.12
CA LEU A 170 -6.08 8.82 0.94
C LEU A 170 -4.65 9.11 0.49
N ALA A 171 -4.02 8.20 -0.27
CA ALA A 171 -2.68 8.41 -0.81
C ALA A 171 -2.64 9.59 -1.79
N ILE A 172 -3.61 9.66 -2.72
CA ILE A 172 -3.73 10.77 -3.68
C ILE A 172 -3.99 12.08 -2.94
N GLY A 173 -4.92 12.10 -1.99
CA GLY A 173 -5.23 13.29 -1.19
C GLY A 173 -4.03 13.77 -0.37
N GLY A 174 -3.29 12.85 0.24
CA GLY A 174 -2.07 13.15 0.99
C GLY A 174 -0.96 13.72 0.10
N ALA A 175 -0.73 13.12 -1.07
CA ALA A 175 0.26 13.61 -2.04
C ALA A 175 -0.10 15.02 -2.55
N TRP A 176 -1.38 15.24 -2.91
CA TRP A 176 -1.85 16.55 -3.36
C TRP A 176 -1.68 17.63 -2.29
N LEU A 177 -2.07 17.34 -1.05
CA LEU A 177 -1.93 18.27 0.06
C LEU A 177 -0.45 18.61 0.31
N PHE A 178 0.43 17.61 0.27
CA PHE A 178 1.86 17.82 0.45
C PHE A 178 2.47 18.70 -0.64
N ILE A 179 2.15 18.44 -1.92
CA ILE A 179 2.62 19.24 -3.05
C ILE A 179 2.14 20.69 -2.90
N ARG A 180 0.87 20.89 -2.53
CA ARG A 180 0.30 22.22 -2.33
C ARG A 180 1.00 23.00 -1.22
N ILE A 181 1.31 22.35 -0.09
CA ILE A 181 2.04 22.97 1.03
C ILE A 181 3.47 23.33 0.61
N GLN A 182 4.13 22.46 -0.15
CA GLN A 182 5.52 22.64 -0.56
C GLN A 182 5.70 23.76 -1.61
N ASN A 183 4.73 23.93 -2.53
CA ASN A 183 4.78 24.93 -3.61
C ASN A 183 4.30 26.33 -3.20
N ARG A 184 3.52 26.47 -2.11
CA ARG A 184 3.02 27.77 -1.64
C ARG A 184 4.06 28.90 -1.57
N PRO A 185 5.26 28.71 -0.97
CA PRO A 185 6.26 29.79 -0.91
C PRO A 185 6.83 30.20 -2.29
N LEU A 186 6.79 29.32 -3.29
CA LEU A 186 7.20 29.68 -4.66
C LEU A 186 6.18 30.61 -5.31
N VAL A 187 4.88 30.39 -5.07
CA VAL A 187 3.80 31.26 -5.55
C VAL A 187 3.88 32.64 -4.88
N ASP A 188 4.19 32.71 -3.59
CA ASP A 188 4.39 33.97 -2.87
C ASP A 188 5.59 34.76 -3.47
N LEU A 189 6.69 34.06 -3.79
CA LEU A 189 7.86 34.65 -4.45
C LEU A 189 7.54 35.19 -5.84
N GLU A 190 6.79 34.43 -6.64
CA GLU A 190 6.36 34.85 -7.98
C GLU A 190 5.55 36.16 -7.91
N HIS A 191 4.56 36.22 -7.02
CA HIS A 191 3.74 37.43 -6.85
C HIS A 191 4.55 38.63 -6.35
N ALA A 192 5.52 38.43 -5.46
CA ALA A 192 6.38 39.52 -4.99
C ALA A 192 7.33 40.01 -6.09
N ALA A 193 7.90 39.10 -6.88
CA ALA A 193 8.76 39.45 -8.00
C ALA A 193 8.02 40.29 -9.06
N LEU A 194 6.76 39.92 -9.37
CA LEU A 194 5.90 40.70 -10.26
C LEU A 194 5.59 42.10 -9.72
N GLN A 195 5.49 42.27 -8.39
CA GLN A 195 5.29 43.59 -7.77
C GLN A 195 6.55 44.46 -7.91
N VAL A 196 7.73 43.90 -7.61
CA VAL A 196 9.00 44.61 -7.77
C VAL A 196 9.21 45.03 -9.23
N GLY A 197 8.86 44.16 -10.19
CA GLY A 197 8.90 44.48 -11.63
C GLY A 197 7.96 45.63 -12.04
N LYS A 198 6.91 45.90 -11.26
CA LYS A 198 6.00 47.04 -11.45
C LYS A 198 6.43 48.28 -10.66
N GLY A 199 7.60 48.25 -10.00
CA GLY A 199 8.09 49.34 -9.15
C GLY A 199 7.44 49.40 -7.76
N ILE A 200 6.63 48.40 -7.39
CA ILE A 200 6.02 48.30 -6.06
C ILE A 200 6.97 47.49 -5.19
N ILE A 201 7.37 48.02 -4.04
CA ILE A 201 8.31 47.34 -3.13
C ILE A 201 7.50 46.59 -2.07
N PRO A 202 7.37 45.25 -2.16
CA PRO A 202 6.63 44.47 -1.18
C PRO A 202 7.39 44.36 0.14
N PRO A 203 6.68 44.10 1.26
CA PRO A 203 7.33 43.75 2.53
C PRO A 203 8.14 42.45 2.40
N PRO A 204 9.18 42.25 3.23
CA PRO A 204 10.04 41.07 3.16
C PRO A 204 9.22 39.78 3.33
N LEU A 205 9.41 38.84 2.40
CA LEU A 205 8.74 37.56 2.41
C LEU A 205 9.25 36.70 3.56
N ARG A 206 8.36 35.91 4.17
CA ARG A 206 8.73 34.96 5.23
C ARG A 206 9.62 33.85 4.65
N GLU A 207 10.74 33.56 5.30
CA GLU A 207 11.64 32.46 4.91
C GLU A 207 11.13 31.11 5.46
N TYR A 208 10.19 30.47 4.76
CA TYR A 208 9.66 29.15 5.13
C TYR A 208 9.72 28.15 3.97
N GLY A 209 9.59 26.85 4.27
CA GLY A 209 9.71 25.77 3.28
C GLY A 209 11.07 25.07 3.27
N ALA A 210 11.40 24.42 2.16
CA ALA A 210 12.68 23.70 1.97
C ALA A 210 13.89 24.63 2.07
N SER A 211 15.09 24.10 2.32
CA SER A 211 16.30 24.92 2.44
C SER A 211 16.60 25.72 1.17
N GLU A 212 16.34 25.16 -0.01
CA GLU A 212 16.56 25.85 -1.28
C GLU A 212 15.61 27.05 -1.43
N VAL A 213 14.32 26.84 -1.15
CA VAL A 213 13.30 27.90 -1.24
C VAL A 213 13.60 29.02 -0.25
N ARG A 214 14.02 28.69 0.98
CA ARG A 214 14.45 29.70 1.96
C ARG A 214 15.67 30.49 1.50
N SER A 215 16.65 29.83 0.90
CA SER A 215 17.84 30.49 0.36
C SER A 215 17.49 31.48 -0.76
N VAL A 216 16.61 31.08 -1.68
CA VAL A 216 16.11 31.94 -2.76
C VAL A 216 15.30 33.10 -2.19
N THR A 217 14.42 32.84 -1.21
CA THR A 217 13.62 33.88 -0.54
C THR A 217 14.49 34.93 0.13
N ARG A 218 15.57 34.50 0.79
CA ARG A 218 16.53 35.41 1.42
C ARG A 218 17.26 36.28 0.39
N ALA A 219 17.73 35.69 -0.70
CA ALA A 219 18.38 36.43 -1.78
C ALA A 219 17.43 37.44 -2.42
N PHE A 220 16.16 37.05 -2.64
CA PHE A 220 15.12 37.94 -3.13
C PHE A 220 14.86 39.12 -2.19
N ASN A 221 14.72 38.87 -0.88
CA ASN A 221 14.53 39.92 0.12
C ASN A 221 15.71 40.92 0.15
N HIS A 222 16.95 40.43 0.05
CA HIS A 222 18.13 41.30 -0.03
C HIS A 222 18.12 42.16 -1.29
N MET A 223 17.78 41.59 -2.44
CA MET A 223 17.66 42.33 -3.70
C MET A 223 16.56 43.40 -3.62
N ALA A 224 15.38 43.05 -3.11
CA ALA A 224 14.26 44.00 -2.96
C ALA A 224 14.61 45.17 -2.03
N ALA A 225 15.33 44.91 -0.93
CA ALA A 225 15.83 45.95 -0.04
C ALA A 225 16.87 46.87 -0.71
N GLY A 226 17.78 46.30 -1.51
CA GLY A 226 18.75 47.10 -2.28
C GLY A 226 18.08 47.99 -3.33
N VAL A 227 17.08 47.48 -4.05
CA VAL A 227 16.28 48.27 -5.00
C VAL A 227 15.56 49.42 -4.30
N LYS A 228 15.00 49.18 -3.11
CA LYS A 228 14.39 50.23 -2.30
C LYS A 228 15.38 51.34 -1.95
N GLN A 229 16.55 50.96 -1.44
CA GLN A 229 17.57 51.92 -1.04
C GLN A 229 18.06 52.76 -2.23
N LEU A 230 18.28 52.15 -3.39
CA LEU A 230 18.64 52.90 -4.61
C LEU A 230 17.56 53.88 -5.05
N ALA A 231 16.28 53.53 -4.90
CA ALA A 231 15.17 54.42 -5.20
C ALA A 231 15.08 55.60 -4.22
N ASP A 232 15.30 55.34 -2.93
CA ASP A 232 15.34 56.35 -1.87
C ASP A 232 16.52 57.33 -2.09
N ASP A 233 17.72 56.81 -2.38
CA ASP A 233 18.92 57.61 -2.67
C ASP A 233 18.73 58.49 -3.91
N ARG A 234 18.11 57.97 -4.97
CA ARG A 234 17.80 58.77 -6.18
C ARG A 234 16.82 59.90 -5.87
N THR A 235 15.86 59.66 -5.00
CA THR A 235 14.87 60.67 -4.59
C THR A 235 15.53 61.77 -3.75
N LEU A 236 16.43 61.41 -2.84
CA LEU A 236 17.23 62.35 -2.06
C LEU A 236 18.15 63.20 -2.95
N LEU A 237 18.82 62.60 -3.94
CA LEU A 237 19.66 63.34 -4.88
C LEU A 237 18.85 64.31 -5.74
N MET A 238 17.67 63.92 -6.21
CA MET A 238 16.77 64.81 -6.97
C MET A 238 16.27 65.98 -6.13
N ALA A 239 16.00 65.76 -4.83
CA ALA A 239 15.63 66.80 -3.89
C ALA A 239 16.81 67.76 -3.59
N GLY A 240 18.02 67.24 -3.41
CA GLY A 240 19.23 68.03 -3.16
C GLY A 240 19.63 68.91 -4.35
N VAL A 241 19.56 68.39 -5.59
CA VAL A 241 19.88 69.17 -6.79
C VAL A 241 18.85 70.28 -7.04
N SER A 242 17.56 70.06 -6.75
CA SER A 242 16.55 71.13 -6.78
C SER A 242 16.80 72.20 -5.72
N HIS A 243 17.40 71.84 -4.59
CA HIS A 243 17.74 72.79 -3.54
C HIS A 243 18.91 73.69 -3.96
N ASP A 244 19.97 73.13 -4.57
CA ASP A 244 21.16 73.90 -4.96
C ASP A 244 20.97 74.77 -6.21
N LEU A 245 20.03 74.41 -7.10
CA LEU A 245 19.69 75.23 -8.28
C LEU A 245 18.88 76.49 -7.97
N ARG A 246 18.30 76.64 -6.77
CA ARG A 246 17.51 77.83 -6.39
C ARG A 246 18.35 78.97 -5.78
N THR A 247 19.64 78.76 -5.52
CA THR A 247 20.43 79.64 -4.63
C THR A 247 21.61 80.43 -5.23
N PRO A 248 21.86 80.46 -6.56
CA PRO A 248 22.62 81.58 -7.11
C PRO A 248 21.95 82.20 -8.34
N LEU A 249 20.69 82.62 -8.23
CA LEU A 249 20.06 83.52 -9.23
C LEU A 249 19.62 84.87 -8.66
N THR A 250 19.98 85.19 -7.42
CA THR A 250 19.77 86.50 -6.78
C THR A 250 21.07 87.23 -6.44
N ARG A 251 22.16 86.87 -7.11
CA ARG A 251 23.45 87.58 -7.05
C ARG A 251 23.94 87.93 -8.47
N ILE A 252 23.10 88.61 -9.24
CA ILE A 252 23.47 89.47 -10.36
C ILE A 252 22.72 90.77 -10.17
#